data_AF-A0A820Z3X8-F1
#
_entry.id   AF-A0A820Z3X8-F1
#
_cell.length_a   1.000
_cell.length_b   1.000
_cell.length_c   1.000
_cell.angle_alpha   90.00
_cell.angle_beta   90.00
_cell.angle_gamma   90.00
#
_symmetry.space_group_name_H-M   'P 1'
#
loop_
_entity.id
_entity.type
_entity.pdbx_description
1 polymer ?
#
loop_
_entity_poly.entity_id
_entity_poly.type
_entity_poly.pdbx_seq_one_letter_code
_entity_poly.pdbx_strand_id
1 'polypeptide(L)'
;MAHFTRFVSFEDKFNTNLFTFILPSTYLLGTEEKLITREFICRHIPFALTFVKNGDQLNAFLLHRSRDTERIEMTLDLSVTLLCREHFTRNETFVEKNCKFTNKVTLHGRKSFTSVNRLCSVDYMDERGNIQCELEIKNLSISYITEVQLTPQLINPQYAHVIHPTTNRQPIDAKIETPSFFYSNYEWCVVIQPKLDSVGQLGHFRMFIQRLTPCDHSVKLTYRIKLTAGSYTWDPYQERKMTNPNDSNTYETNYTDVHGLCRPYRIDRVRELLQTDGKFTLTVELKDAVSKYLKEKKKFLK
;
A
#
# COMPACT_ATOMS: atom_id res chain seq x y z
N MET A 1 -26.77 -5.47 5.44
CA MET A 1 -25.39 -4.92 5.42
C MET A 1 -24.94 -4.65 6.85
N ALA A 2 -23.67 -4.92 7.19
CA ALA A 2 -23.13 -4.50 8.49
C ALA A 2 -22.93 -2.96 8.49
N HIS A 3 -23.32 -2.31 9.59
CA HIS A 3 -23.29 -0.85 9.68
C HIS A 3 -21.99 -0.37 10.31
N PHE A 4 -21.23 0.46 9.60
CA PHE A 4 -20.07 1.16 10.14
C PHE A 4 -20.53 2.26 11.10
N THR A 5 -20.02 2.25 12.33
CA THR A 5 -20.47 3.17 13.39
C THR A 5 -19.38 4.11 13.87
N ARG A 6 -18.13 3.63 13.95
CA ARG A 6 -17.04 4.40 14.54
C ARG A 6 -15.70 4.06 13.91
N PHE A 7 -14.85 5.06 13.76
CA PHE A 7 -13.43 4.92 13.46
C PHE A 7 -12.59 5.71 14.45
N VAL A 8 -11.53 5.08 14.95
CA VAL A 8 -10.53 5.70 15.83
C VAL A 8 -9.14 5.31 15.32
N SER A 9 -8.26 6.29 15.17
CA SER A 9 -6.85 6.07 14.82
C SER A 9 -5.99 6.43 16.03
N PHE A 10 -5.04 5.55 16.35
CA PHE A 10 -4.11 5.74 17.46
C PHE A 10 -2.71 5.97 16.89
N GLU A 11 -2.05 7.03 17.34
CA GLU A 11 -0.64 7.30 17.06
C GLU A 11 0.27 6.48 18.00
N ASP A 12 -0.01 5.18 18.11
CA ASP A 12 0.82 4.24 18.86
C ASP A 12 1.96 3.68 17.99
N LYS A 13 2.83 2.86 18.59
CA LYS A 13 3.95 2.22 17.87
C LYS A 13 3.53 1.33 16.69
N PHE A 14 2.25 0.97 16.61
CA PHE A 14 1.70 0.09 15.58
C PHE A 14 0.82 0.84 14.56
N ASN A 15 0.62 2.15 14.74
CA ASN A 15 -0.36 2.96 14.01
C ASN A 15 -1.74 2.29 13.95
N THR A 16 -2.26 1.91 15.11
CA THR A 16 -3.50 1.14 15.25
C THR A 16 -4.71 1.92 14.69
N ASN A 17 -5.53 1.25 13.88
CA ASN A 17 -6.79 1.75 13.35
C ASN A 17 -7.93 0.83 13.80
N LEU A 18 -8.88 1.36 14.57
CA LEU A 18 -10.01 0.62 15.10
C LEU A 18 -11.30 1.06 14.41
N PHE A 19 -12.02 0.09 13.86
CA PHE A 19 -13.32 0.27 13.22
C PHE A 19 -14.36 -0.51 13.99
N THR A 20 -15.50 0.12 14.29
CA THR A 20 -16.63 -0.55 14.94
C THR A 20 -17.76 -0.73 13.93
N PHE A 21 -18.32 -1.93 13.92
CA PHE A 21 -19.44 -2.34 13.08
C PHE A 21 -20.57 -2.94 13.91
N ILE A 22 -21.78 -2.86 13.40
CA ILE A 22 -22.95 -3.56 13.94
C ILE A 22 -23.37 -4.67 12.99
N LEU A 23 -23.43 -5.90 13.51
CA LEU A 23 -23.98 -7.07 12.83
C LEU A 23 -25.45 -7.22 13.26
N PRO A 24 -26.41 -7.14 12.33
CA PRO A 24 -27.81 -7.25 12.69
C PRO A 24 -28.23 -8.69 12.98
N SER A 25 -29.15 -8.87 13.93
CA SER A 25 -29.80 -10.17 14.22
C SER A 25 -30.43 -10.78 12.97
N THR A 26 -31.02 -9.95 12.11
CA THR A 26 -31.67 -10.40 10.86
C THR A 26 -30.70 -11.13 9.93
N TYR A 27 -29.40 -10.82 9.98
CA TYR A 27 -28.39 -11.60 9.27
C TYR A 27 -28.09 -12.93 9.98
N LEU A 28 -27.85 -12.90 11.29
CA LEU A 28 -27.46 -14.10 12.05
C LEU A 28 -28.58 -15.15 12.06
N LEU A 29 -29.81 -14.71 12.33
CA LEU A 29 -31.01 -15.54 12.41
C LEU A 29 -31.70 -15.74 11.05
N GLY A 30 -31.38 -14.93 10.04
CA GLY A 30 -31.99 -15.01 8.72
C GLY A 30 -31.35 -16.06 7.81
N THR A 31 -31.81 -16.11 6.55
CA THR A 31 -31.33 -17.05 5.54
C THR A 31 -30.11 -16.53 4.76
N GLU A 32 -29.78 -15.24 4.87
CA GLU A 32 -28.63 -14.66 4.17
C GLU A 32 -27.32 -15.31 4.63
N GLU A 33 -26.58 -15.93 3.70
CA GLU A 33 -25.30 -16.58 4.04
C GLU A 33 -24.16 -15.58 4.21
N LYS A 34 -24.21 -14.43 3.53
CA LYS A 34 -23.11 -13.48 3.47
C LYS A 34 -23.55 -12.07 3.84
N LEU A 35 -22.81 -11.46 4.75
CA LEU A 35 -22.91 -10.05 5.10
C LEU A 35 -21.61 -9.34 4.72
N ILE A 36 -21.71 -8.16 4.13
CA ILE A 36 -20.57 -7.30 3.85
C ILE A 36 -20.84 -5.89 4.37
N THR A 37 -19.80 -5.22 4.87
CA THR A 37 -19.86 -3.80 5.21
C THR A 37 -19.87 -2.95 3.94
N ARG A 38 -20.24 -1.68 4.08
CA ARG A 38 -19.82 -0.67 3.10
C ARG A 38 -18.29 -0.58 3.11
N GLU A 39 -17.72 -0.09 2.01
CA GLU A 39 -16.30 0.18 1.93
C GLU A 39 -15.91 1.24 2.95
N PHE A 40 -14.80 1.01 3.65
CA PHE A 40 -14.19 1.96 4.56
C PHE A 40 -12.72 2.14 4.18
N ILE A 41 -12.17 3.31 4.50
CA ILE A 41 -10.80 3.67 4.12
C ILE A 41 -9.89 3.52 5.33
N CYS A 42 -8.81 2.75 5.19
CA CYS A 42 -7.71 2.69 6.14
C CYS A 42 -6.42 3.14 5.45
N ARG A 43 -5.84 4.26 5.89
CA ARG A 43 -4.64 4.89 5.29
C ARG A 43 -4.70 4.96 3.76
N HIS A 44 -5.80 5.50 3.24
CA HIS A 44 -6.07 5.72 1.82
C HIS A 44 -6.34 4.46 0.98
N ILE A 45 -6.48 3.30 1.62
CA ILE A 45 -6.80 2.03 0.97
C ILE A 45 -8.24 1.61 1.31
N PRO A 46 -9.05 1.23 0.30
CA PRO A 46 -10.41 0.75 0.52
C PRO A 46 -10.43 -0.71 0.97
N PHE A 47 -11.11 -0.95 2.08
CA PHE A 47 -11.38 -2.28 2.63
C PHE A 47 -12.87 -2.48 2.84
N ALA A 48 -13.27 -3.75 2.93
CA ALA A 48 -14.57 -4.16 3.42
C ALA A 48 -14.40 -5.37 4.35
N LEU A 49 -15.23 -5.44 5.40
CA LEU A 49 -15.29 -6.61 6.27
C LEU A 49 -16.46 -7.47 5.82
N THR A 50 -16.21 -8.77 5.62
CA THR A 50 -17.23 -9.73 5.21
C THR A 50 -17.37 -10.84 6.23
N PHE A 51 -18.62 -11.19 6.52
CA PHE A 51 -18.99 -12.33 7.33
C PHE A 51 -19.71 -13.35 6.44
N VAL A 52 -19.41 -14.62 6.63
CA VAL A 52 -20.01 -15.71 5.85
C VAL A 52 -20.41 -16.83 6.80
N LYS A 53 -21.70 -17.17 6.84
CA LYS A 53 -22.21 -18.35 7.53
C LYS A 53 -21.94 -19.59 6.69
N ASN A 54 -21.47 -20.64 7.34
CA ASN A 54 -21.31 -21.96 6.77
C ASN A 54 -21.86 -22.97 7.79
N GLY A 55 -23.14 -23.31 7.65
CA GLY A 55 -23.88 -23.99 8.72
C GLY A 55 -23.91 -23.15 9.99
N ASP A 56 -23.54 -23.75 11.13
CA ASP A 56 -23.43 -23.05 12.42
C ASP A 56 -22.13 -22.23 12.55
N GLN A 57 -21.22 -22.26 11.58
CA GLN A 57 -19.95 -21.52 11.68
C GLN A 57 -20.07 -20.14 11.05
N LEU A 58 -19.65 -19.11 11.78
CA LEU A 58 -19.43 -17.78 11.25
C LEU A 58 -17.97 -17.64 10.84
N ASN A 59 -17.72 -17.27 9.59
CA ASN A 59 -16.41 -16.87 9.09
C ASN A 59 -16.34 -15.35 9.02
N ALA A 60 -15.13 -14.79 9.14
CA ALA A 60 -14.92 -13.35 9.06
C ALA A 60 -13.63 -13.05 8.29
N PHE A 61 -13.72 -12.16 7.30
CA PHE A 61 -12.60 -11.82 6.43
C PHE A 61 -12.53 -10.33 6.14
N LEU A 62 -11.32 -9.79 6.13
CA LEU A 62 -10.99 -8.48 5.60
C LEU A 62 -10.68 -8.61 4.11
N LEU A 63 -11.41 -7.83 3.31
CA LEU A 63 -11.30 -7.79 1.86
C LEU A 63 -10.72 -6.45 1.42
N HIS A 64 -9.63 -6.50 0.65
CA HIS A 64 -9.09 -5.34 -0.06
C HIS A 64 -9.85 -5.13 -1.38
N ARG A 65 -10.28 -3.88 -1.65
CA ARG A 65 -11.19 -3.54 -2.76
C ARG A 65 -10.59 -2.66 -3.86
N SER A 66 -9.27 -2.46 -3.91
CA SER A 66 -8.69 -1.59 -4.95
C SER A 66 -8.79 -2.20 -6.35
N ARG A 67 -9.05 -1.33 -7.34
CA ARG A 67 -9.21 -1.69 -8.76
C ARG A 67 -7.88 -1.91 -9.48
N ASP A 68 -6.78 -1.44 -8.92
CA ASP A 68 -5.47 -1.52 -9.53
C ASP A 68 -4.39 -1.77 -8.47
N THR A 69 -3.90 -3.02 -8.42
CA THR A 69 -2.99 -3.50 -7.38
C THR A 69 -1.87 -4.36 -7.95
N GLU A 70 -1.65 -4.36 -9.26
CA GLU A 70 -0.68 -5.27 -9.88
C GLU A 70 0.73 -5.11 -9.31
N ARG A 71 1.04 -3.92 -8.82
CA ARG A 71 2.35 -3.54 -8.27
C ARG A 71 2.28 -3.03 -6.84
N ILE A 72 1.11 -3.12 -6.20
CA ILE A 72 0.94 -2.71 -4.81
C ILE A 72 0.89 -3.96 -3.93
N GLU A 73 1.82 -4.04 -3.00
CA GLU A 73 1.79 -5.02 -1.92
C GLU A 73 1.47 -4.30 -0.61
N MET A 74 0.67 -4.96 0.23
CA MET A 74 0.40 -4.46 1.57
C MET A 74 0.57 -5.55 2.60
N THR A 75 1.06 -5.18 3.77
CA THR A 75 1.15 -6.07 4.92
C THR A 75 0.48 -5.40 6.10
N LEU A 76 -0.31 -6.13 6.87
CA LEU A 76 -0.93 -5.62 8.09
C LEU A 76 -1.12 -6.74 9.11
N ASP A 77 -1.34 -6.37 10.36
CA ASP A 77 -1.89 -7.25 11.38
C ASP A 77 -3.39 -6.96 11.52
N LEU A 78 -4.19 -8.02 11.50
CA LEU A 78 -5.64 -8.01 11.55
C LEU A 78 -6.10 -8.58 12.89
N SER A 79 -7.03 -7.92 13.55
CA SER A 79 -7.83 -8.54 14.61
C SER A 79 -9.30 -8.22 14.44
N VAL A 80 -10.15 -9.22 14.64
CA VAL A 80 -11.60 -9.05 14.66
C VAL A 80 -12.11 -9.58 15.98
N THR A 81 -12.89 -8.75 16.67
CA THR A 81 -13.47 -9.01 17.97
C THR A 81 -15.00 -8.87 17.88
N LEU A 82 -15.74 -9.86 18.36
CA LEU A 82 -17.17 -9.75 18.63
C LEU A 82 -17.34 -9.50 20.13
N LEU A 83 -17.97 -8.39 20.47
CA LEU A 83 -18.05 -7.94 21.86
C LEU A 83 -19.16 -8.67 22.60
N CYS A 84 -18.80 -9.26 23.72
CA CYS A 84 -19.73 -9.69 24.75
C CYS A 84 -20.13 -8.48 25.60
N ARG A 85 -21.43 -8.25 25.75
CA ARG A 85 -22.02 -7.17 26.54
C ARG A 85 -21.87 -7.40 28.04
N GLU A 86 -21.86 -8.66 28.47
CA GLU A 86 -21.77 -9.01 29.89
C GLU A 86 -20.36 -8.79 30.43
N HIS A 87 -19.34 -9.34 29.76
CA HIS A 87 -17.96 -9.22 30.22
C HIS A 87 -16.94 -9.38 29.08
N PHE A 88 -15.95 -8.48 29.04
CA PHE A 88 -14.96 -8.41 27.95
C PHE A 88 -14.08 -9.66 27.82
N THR A 89 -13.87 -10.42 28.89
CA THR A 89 -13.10 -11.68 28.86
C THR A 89 -13.78 -12.77 28.03
N ARG A 90 -15.08 -12.61 27.76
CA ARG A 90 -15.86 -13.52 26.94
C ARG A 90 -15.90 -13.09 25.47
N ASN A 91 -15.26 -11.99 25.08
CA ASN A 91 -15.22 -11.56 23.67
C ASN A 91 -14.65 -12.66 22.78
N GLU A 92 -15.31 -12.93 21.65
CA GLU A 92 -14.74 -13.79 20.62
C GLU A 92 -13.76 -12.99 19.79
N THR A 93 -12.50 -13.40 19.77
CA THR A 93 -11.45 -12.67 19.07
C THR A 93 -10.61 -13.62 18.24
N PHE A 94 -10.27 -13.21 17.02
CA PHE A 94 -9.11 -13.76 16.33
C PHE A 94 -8.13 -12.67 15.94
N VAL A 95 -6.88 -13.10 15.79
CA VAL A 95 -5.77 -12.27 15.35
C VAL A 95 -5.04 -13.01 14.25
N GLU A 96 -4.71 -12.31 13.18
CA GLU A 96 -3.89 -12.79 12.08
C GLU A 96 -2.80 -11.75 11.82
N LYS A 97 -1.53 -12.18 11.88
CA LYS A 97 -0.37 -11.27 11.76
C LYS A 97 0.25 -11.38 10.38
N ASN A 98 0.86 -10.29 9.91
CA ASN A 98 1.55 -10.22 8.63
C ASN A 98 0.68 -10.65 7.42
N CYS A 99 -0.61 -10.31 7.43
CA CYS A 99 -1.53 -10.53 6.32
C CYS A 99 -1.00 -9.79 5.08
N LYS A 100 -0.52 -10.54 4.08
CA LYS A 100 0.03 -9.98 2.83
C LYS A 100 -1.03 -9.89 1.74
N PHE A 101 -1.48 -8.69 1.44
CA PHE A 101 -2.39 -8.40 0.33
C PHE A 101 -1.61 -8.12 -0.95
N THR A 102 -2.03 -8.74 -2.05
CA THR A 102 -1.49 -8.56 -3.41
C THR A 102 -2.64 -8.57 -4.42
N ASN A 103 -2.37 -8.39 -5.71
CA ASN A 103 -3.37 -8.60 -6.76
C ASN A 103 -3.94 -10.03 -6.80
N LYS A 104 -3.18 -11.01 -6.32
CA LYS A 104 -3.61 -12.42 -6.26
C LYS A 104 -4.29 -12.78 -4.95
N VAL A 105 -3.95 -12.09 -3.86
CA VAL A 105 -4.45 -12.38 -2.52
C VAL A 105 -5.10 -11.11 -1.96
N THR A 106 -6.41 -11.01 -2.10
CA THR A 106 -7.18 -9.81 -1.67
C THR A 106 -7.99 -10.04 -0.40
N LEU A 107 -7.96 -11.25 0.16
CA LEU A 107 -8.80 -11.68 1.28
C LEU A 107 -7.94 -12.34 2.36
N HIS A 108 -8.08 -11.88 3.60
CA HIS A 108 -7.46 -12.47 4.79
C HIS A 108 -8.49 -12.58 5.91
N GLY A 109 -8.32 -13.52 6.84
CA GLY A 109 -9.23 -13.73 7.95
C GLY A 109 -9.44 -15.19 8.29
N ARG A 110 -10.47 -15.46 9.09
CA ARG A 110 -10.65 -16.75 9.74
C ARG A 110 -11.91 -17.48 9.26
N LYS A 111 -11.69 -18.70 8.77
CA LYS A 111 -12.73 -19.74 8.68
C LYS A 111 -13.01 -20.30 10.07
N SER A 112 -14.27 -20.61 10.35
CA SER A 112 -14.71 -21.14 11.65
C SER A 112 -14.25 -20.23 12.79
N PHE A 113 -14.56 -18.93 12.68
CA PHE A 113 -14.22 -17.96 13.71
C PHE A 113 -15.00 -18.24 14.99
N THR A 114 -16.32 -18.40 14.89
CA THR A 114 -17.17 -18.76 16.04
C THR A 114 -18.46 -19.43 15.59
N SER A 115 -19.23 -19.94 16.54
CA SER A 115 -20.56 -20.52 16.30
C SER A 115 -21.64 -19.43 16.27
N VAL A 116 -22.55 -19.50 15.30
CA VAL A 116 -23.72 -18.62 15.21
C VAL A 116 -24.62 -18.81 16.43
N ASN A 117 -24.85 -20.06 16.84
CA ASN A 117 -25.66 -20.37 18.03
C ASN A 117 -25.12 -19.68 19.29
N ARG A 118 -23.79 -19.63 19.47
CA ARG A 118 -23.16 -18.94 20.61
C ARG A 118 -23.43 -17.43 20.59
N LEU A 119 -23.40 -16.82 19.40
CA LEU A 119 -23.65 -15.39 19.20
C LEU A 119 -25.12 -15.01 19.39
N CYS A 120 -26.05 -15.94 19.20
CA CYS A 120 -27.48 -15.75 19.41
C CYS A 120 -27.91 -15.75 20.90
N SER A 121 -26.97 -15.51 21.82
CA SER A 121 -27.25 -15.36 23.25
C SER A 121 -27.43 -13.90 23.65
N VAL A 122 -28.14 -13.67 24.76
CA VAL A 122 -28.33 -12.34 25.36
C VAL A 122 -27.01 -11.67 25.76
N ASP A 123 -25.95 -12.46 25.91
CA ASP A 123 -24.62 -12.00 26.28
C ASP A 123 -23.97 -11.18 25.15
N TYR A 124 -24.32 -11.42 23.88
CA TYR A 124 -23.76 -10.70 22.73
C TYR A 124 -24.75 -9.73 22.09
N MET A 125 -26.03 -10.08 22.08
CA MET A 125 -27.05 -9.31 21.40
C MET A 125 -27.52 -8.10 22.22
N ASP A 126 -27.62 -6.95 21.57
CA ASP A 126 -28.28 -5.76 22.12
C ASP A 126 -29.81 -5.97 22.27
N GLU A 127 -30.52 -5.01 22.86
CA GLU A 127 -31.99 -5.07 22.99
C GLU A 127 -32.73 -5.19 21.64
N ARG A 128 -32.05 -4.84 20.55
CA ARG A 128 -32.56 -4.93 19.16
C ARG A 128 -32.02 -6.18 18.44
N GLY A 129 -31.28 -7.05 19.14
CA GLY A 129 -30.67 -8.25 18.60
C GLY A 129 -29.33 -8.05 17.88
N ASN A 130 -28.75 -6.85 17.88
CA ASN A 130 -27.51 -6.61 17.14
C ASN A 130 -26.27 -6.95 17.95
N ILE A 131 -25.20 -7.33 17.27
CA ILE A 131 -23.89 -7.61 17.87
C ILE A 131 -22.90 -6.54 17.44
N GLN A 132 -22.14 -6.02 18.40
CA GLN A 132 -21.04 -5.11 18.11
C GLN A 132 -19.78 -5.90 17.73
N CYS A 133 -19.18 -5.51 16.61
CA CYS A 133 -17.92 -6.04 16.12
C CYS A 133 -16.87 -4.94 16.05
N GLU A 134 -15.66 -5.23 16.49
CA GLU A 134 -14.51 -4.38 16.33
C GLU A 134 -13.49 -5.03 15.40
N LEU A 135 -13.04 -4.26 14.42
CA LEU A 135 -11.94 -4.57 13.53
C LEU A 135 -10.77 -3.68 13.91
N GLU A 136 -9.64 -4.29 14.22
CA GLU A 136 -8.39 -3.62 14.47
C GLU A 136 -7.41 -3.93 13.34
N ILE A 137 -6.84 -2.87 12.76
CA ILE A 137 -5.77 -2.95 11.76
C ILE A 137 -4.53 -2.29 12.34
N LYS A 138 -3.44 -3.04 12.40
CA LYS A 138 -2.13 -2.62 12.92
C LYS A 138 -1.05 -2.82 11.87
N ASN A 139 0.07 -2.11 12.03
CA ASN A 139 1.28 -2.29 11.22
C ASN A 139 1.03 -2.24 9.70
N LEU A 140 0.02 -1.50 9.26
CA LEU A 140 -0.31 -1.39 7.84
C LEU A 140 0.88 -0.77 7.09
N SER A 141 1.49 -1.53 6.19
CA SER A 141 2.51 -1.08 5.27
C SER A 141 1.98 -1.24 3.85
N ILE A 142 2.28 -0.25 3.00
CA ILE A 142 1.82 -0.20 1.61
C ILE A 142 3.04 0.10 0.77
N SER A 143 3.36 -0.77 -0.18
CA SER A 143 4.54 -0.66 -1.02
C SER A 143 4.19 -0.81 -2.49
N TYR A 144 4.62 0.13 -3.31
CA TYR A 144 4.70 -0.03 -4.75
C TYR A 144 6.01 -0.72 -5.11
N ILE A 145 5.96 -1.78 -5.91
CA ILE A 145 7.13 -2.58 -6.30
C ILE A 145 7.14 -2.72 -7.81
N THR A 146 8.26 -2.36 -8.43
CA THR A 146 8.46 -2.59 -9.87
C THR A 146 9.91 -2.93 -10.16
N GLU A 147 10.11 -3.75 -11.19
CA GLU A 147 11.42 -3.89 -11.83
C GLU A 147 11.66 -2.68 -12.74
N VAL A 148 12.89 -2.18 -12.72
CA VAL A 148 13.36 -1.10 -13.59
C VAL A 148 14.57 -1.62 -14.35
N GLN A 149 14.56 -1.37 -15.66
CA GLN A 149 15.66 -1.63 -16.56
C GLN A 149 16.13 -0.30 -17.14
N LEU A 150 17.35 0.11 -16.83
CA LEU A 150 17.97 1.26 -17.49
C LEU A 150 18.26 0.90 -18.95
N THR A 151 17.84 1.76 -19.88
CA THR A 151 18.18 1.59 -21.29
C THR A 151 19.62 2.05 -21.55
N PRO A 152 20.30 1.50 -22.57
CA PRO A 152 21.66 1.93 -22.92
C PRO A 152 21.79 3.43 -23.18
N GLN A 153 20.72 4.07 -23.66
CA GLN A 153 20.64 5.51 -23.93
C GLN A 153 20.72 6.37 -22.66
N LEU A 154 20.24 5.84 -21.52
CA LEU A 154 20.31 6.51 -20.21
C LEU A 154 21.65 6.30 -19.52
N ILE A 155 22.26 5.15 -19.76
CA ILE A 155 23.56 4.75 -19.21
C ILE A 155 24.68 5.52 -19.91
N ASN A 156 24.54 5.74 -21.22
CA ASN A 156 25.48 6.44 -22.06
C ASN A 156 24.76 7.61 -22.76
N PRO A 157 24.52 8.72 -22.04
CA PRO A 157 23.81 9.88 -22.59
C PRO A 157 24.55 10.55 -23.76
N GLN A 158 25.82 10.23 -23.98
CA GLN A 158 26.53 10.53 -25.24
C GLN A 158 25.83 9.97 -26.49
N TYR A 159 25.06 8.87 -26.38
CA TYR A 159 24.20 8.37 -27.46
C TYR A 159 22.84 9.09 -27.56
N ALA A 160 22.39 9.80 -26.51
CA ALA A 160 21.17 10.60 -26.56
C ALA A 160 21.32 11.83 -27.48
N HIS A 161 22.56 12.25 -27.74
CA HIS A 161 22.91 13.32 -28.70
C HIS A 161 23.20 12.82 -30.12
N VAL A 162 23.10 11.51 -30.42
CA VAL A 162 23.19 11.01 -31.80
C VAL A 162 21.86 11.28 -32.50
N ILE A 163 21.70 12.54 -32.90
CA ILE A 163 20.64 13.04 -33.77
C ILE A 163 20.76 12.29 -35.11
N HIS A 164 19.74 11.51 -35.48
CA HIS A 164 19.48 11.29 -36.91
C HIS A 164 19.15 12.66 -37.52
N PRO A 165 19.90 13.12 -38.54
CA PRO A 165 19.83 14.50 -39.01
C PRO A 165 18.62 14.72 -39.90
N THR A 166 17.40 14.63 -39.35
CA THR A 166 16.20 15.12 -40.01
C THR A 166 15.23 15.68 -38.97
N THR A 167 15.01 17.00 -39.05
CA THR A 167 13.89 17.79 -38.49
C THR A 167 13.85 18.04 -36.97
N ASN A 168 14.16 19.29 -36.59
CA ASN A 168 13.65 20.08 -35.45
C ASN A 168 12.94 19.32 -34.31
N ARG A 169 13.67 18.51 -33.54
CA ARG A 169 13.19 17.99 -32.26
C ARG A 169 14.24 18.28 -31.19
N GLN A 170 13.77 18.86 -30.08
CA GLN A 170 14.54 19.07 -28.87
C GLN A 170 15.23 17.77 -28.43
N PRO A 171 16.38 17.83 -27.73
CA PRO A 171 17.03 16.65 -27.21
C PRO A 171 16.00 15.81 -26.44
N ILE A 172 15.95 14.51 -26.75
CA ILE A 172 15.09 13.58 -26.01
C ILE A 172 15.57 13.67 -24.56
N ASP A 173 14.76 14.24 -23.67
CA ASP A 173 14.92 14.11 -22.23
C ASP A 173 14.85 12.62 -21.93
N ALA A 174 16.01 11.96 -21.90
CA ALA A 174 16.11 10.54 -21.64
C ALA A 174 15.62 10.33 -20.21
N LYS A 175 14.34 9.97 -20.04
CA LYS A 175 13.75 9.67 -18.74
C LYS A 175 13.07 8.32 -18.80
N ILE A 176 13.09 7.60 -17.68
CA ILE A 176 12.23 6.44 -17.47
C ILE A 176 11.06 6.90 -16.63
N GLU A 177 9.88 6.53 -17.04
CA GLU A 177 8.68 6.57 -16.21
C GLU A 177 8.32 5.12 -15.90
N THR A 178 8.20 4.78 -14.62
CA THR A 178 7.72 3.47 -14.22
C THR A 178 6.23 3.35 -14.55
N PRO A 179 5.68 2.12 -14.62
CA PRO A 179 4.22 1.94 -14.67
C PRO A 179 3.54 2.73 -13.55
N SER A 180 2.39 3.32 -13.85
CA SER A 180 1.67 4.11 -12.86
C SER A 180 1.11 3.23 -11.73
N PHE A 181 0.77 3.88 -10.61
CA PHE A 181 0.10 3.26 -9.48
C PHE A 181 -0.86 4.25 -8.83
N PHE A 182 -1.93 3.72 -8.23
CA PHE A 182 -2.92 4.52 -7.52
C PHE A 182 -2.66 4.53 -6.02
N TYR A 183 -2.65 5.73 -5.44
CA TYR A 183 -2.59 5.92 -3.99
C TYR A 183 -3.30 7.21 -3.59
N SER A 184 -4.19 7.12 -2.58
CA SER A 184 -4.97 8.27 -2.09
C SER A 184 -5.80 8.98 -3.16
N ASN A 185 -6.40 8.21 -4.07
CA ASN A 185 -7.20 8.70 -5.20
C ASN A 185 -6.42 9.50 -6.24
N TYR A 186 -5.08 9.49 -6.19
CA TYR A 186 -4.24 10.05 -7.23
C TYR A 186 -3.45 8.94 -7.90
N GLU A 187 -3.20 9.14 -9.17
CA GLU A 187 -2.29 8.33 -9.97
C GLU A 187 -0.89 8.93 -9.91
N TRP A 188 0.10 8.07 -9.72
CA TRP A 188 1.50 8.41 -9.55
C TRP A 188 2.38 7.53 -10.43
N CYS A 189 3.56 8.01 -10.79
CA CYS A 189 4.64 7.17 -11.31
C CYS A 189 5.97 7.62 -10.69
N VAL A 190 7.00 6.79 -10.81
CA VAL A 190 8.36 7.18 -10.46
C VAL A 190 9.10 7.53 -11.74
N VAL A 191 9.75 8.69 -11.74
CA VAL A 191 10.53 9.20 -12.86
C VAL A 191 12.00 9.12 -12.51
N ILE A 192 12.81 8.59 -13.43
CA ILE A 192 14.27 8.49 -13.30
C ILE A 192 14.92 9.20 -14.48
N GLN A 193 15.78 10.16 -14.19
CA GLN A 193 16.44 11.01 -15.16
C GLN A 193 17.96 11.00 -14.94
N PRO A 194 18.79 10.82 -15.97
CA PRO A 194 20.22 11.01 -15.88
C PRO A 194 20.51 12.51 -15.73
N LYS A 195 21.52 12.83 -14.93
CA LYS A 195 22.09 14.16 -14.87
C LYS A 195 23.56 14.10 -15.23
N LEU A 196 23.91 14.87 -16.25
CA LEU A 196 25.28 15.01 -16.71
C LEU A 196 26.09 15.86 -15.74
N ASP A 197 27.37 15.54 -15.63
CA ASP A 197 28.36 16.39 -15.01
C ASP A 197 28.81 17.52 -15.96
N SER A 198 29.76 18.34 -15.52
CA SER A 198 30.29 19.46 -16.31
C SER A 198 31.03 19.03 -17.57
N VAL A 199 31.43 17.75 -17.69
CA VAL A 199 32.14 17.20 -18.84
C VAL A 199 31.23 16.37 -19.76
N GLY A 200 29.92 16.40 -19.52
CA GLY A 200 28.93 15.70 -20.34
C GLY A 200 28.83 14.19 -20.08
N GLN A 201 29.47 13.69 -19.02
CA GLN A 201 29.38 12.29 -18.60
C GLN A 201 28.22 12.10 -17.62
N LEU A 202 27.71 10.88 -17.50
CA LEU A 202 26.67 10.54 -16.54
C LEU A 202 27.21 10.70 -15.11
N GLY A 203 26.79 11.78 -14.43
CA GLY A 203 27.21 12.07 -13.07
C GLY A 203 26.36 11.34 -12.02
N HIS A 204 25.04 11.48 -12.09
CA HIS A 204 24.09 10.82 -11.18
C HIS A 204 22.72 10.64 -11.83
N PHE A 205 21.86 9.81 -11.23
CA PHE A 205 20.45 9.81 -11.56
C PHE A 205 19.66 10.70 -10.59
N ARG A 206 18.61 11.33 -11.09
CA ARG A 206 17.57 12.01 -10.33
C ARG A 206 16.33 11.13 -10.37
N MET A 207 15.78 10.82 -9.21
CA MET A 207 14.56 10.05 -9.08
C MET A 207 13.52 10.81 -8.27
N PHE A 208 12.28 10.85 -8.73
CA PHE A 208 11.19 11.48 -8.01
C PHE A 208 9.86 10.84 -8.34
N ILE A 209 8.88 11.00 -7.45
CA ILE A 209 7.50 10.59 -7.73
C ILE A 209 6.80 11.74 -8.43
N GLN A 210 6.17 11.45 -9.57
CA GLN A 210 5.36 12.40 -10.32
C GLN A 210 3.89 12.03 -10.18
N ARG A 211 3.05 13.02 -9.89
CA ARG A 211 1.60 12.88 -9.94
C ARG A 211 1.13 12.99 -11.40
N LEU A 212 0.33 12.04 -11.85
CA LEU A 212 -0.25 12.03 -13.20
C LEU A 212 -1.66 12.63 -13.22
N THR A 213 -2.39 12.52 -12.10
CA THR A 213 -3.72 13.13 -12.00
C THR A 213 -3.63 14.66 -11.91
N PRO A 214 -4.30 15.40 -12.83
CA PRO A 214 -4.40 16.86 -12.72
C PRO A 214 -5.30 17.25 -11.55
N CYS A 215 -4.86 18.20 -10.73
CA CYS A 215 -5.73 18.89 -9.78
C CYS A 215 -5.12 20.20 -9.31
N ASP A 216 -6.00 21.15 -8.99
CA ASP A 216 -5.66 22.53 -8.63
C ASP A 216 -5.12 22.67 -7.20
N HIS A 217 -5.13 21.59 -6.41
CA HIS A 217 -4.65 21.59 -5.04
C HIS A 217 -3.35 20.81 -4.84
N SER A 218 -2.55 21.29 -3.89
CA SER A 218 -1.32 20.63 -3.48
C SER A 218 -1.61 19.38 -2.65
N VAL A 219 -0.98 18.27 -3.03
CA VAL A 219 -0.96 17.02 -2.26
C VAL A 219 0.43 16.88 -1.64
N LYS A 220 0.48 16.49 -0.36
CA LYS A 220 1.71 16.15 0.34
C LYS A 220 1.85 14.62 0.39
N LEU A 221 2.83 14.04 -0.30
CA LEU A 221 3.08 12.59 -0.30
C LEU A 221 4.36 12.28 0.48
N THR A 222 4.26 11.44 1.51
CA THR A 222 5.40 10.96 2.30
C THR A 222 5.67 9.51 1.94
N TYR A 223 6.91 9.17 1.62
CA TYR A 223 7.28 7.83 1.16
C TYR A 223 8.73 7.49 1.48
N ARG A 224 9.06 6.20 1.52
CA ARG A 224 10.42 5.68 1.59
C ARG A 224 10.75 4.96 0.29
N ILE A 225 11.83 5.34 -0.35
CA ILE A 225 12.35 4.62 -1.52
C ILE A 225 13.37 3.61 -1.04
N LYS A 226 13.30 2.41 -1.62
CA LYS A 226 14.27 1.35 -1.52
C LYS A 226 14.68 0.89 -2.92
N LEU A 227 15.96 0.94 -3.23
CA LEU A 227 16.55 0.38 -4.45
C LEU A 227 17.26 -0.91 -4.09
N THR A 228 16.94 -2.00 -4.76
CA THR A 228 17.63 -3.28 -4.60
C THR A 228 18.31 -3.64 -5.92
N ALA A 229 19.64 -3.49 -5.98
CA ALA A 229 20.44 -3.87 -7.14
C ALA A 229 20.38 -5.40 -7.32
N GLY A 230 20.30 -5.85 -8.58
CA GLY A 230 19.90 -7.20 -9.00
C GLY A 230 20.07 -8.36 -8.00
N SER A 231 18.96 -9.06 -7.75
CA SER A 231 18.94 -10.53 -7.54
C SER A 231 17.51 -11.10 -7.65
N TYR A 232 17.03 -11.33 -8.87
CA TYR A 232 16.04 -12.38 -9.16
C TYR A 232 16.32 -12.93 -10.56
N THR A 233 17.24 -13.90 -10.64
CA THR A 233 17.11 -14.98 -11.63
C THR A 233 16.32 -16.08 -10.92
N TRP A 234 15.05 -16.23 -11.28
CA TRP A 234 14.36 -17.49 -11.01
C TRP A 234 14.92 -18.50 -12.01
N ASP A 235 16.10 -19.05 -11.72
CA ASP A 235 16.56 -20.26 -12.37
C ASP A 235 15.93 -21.42 -11.57
N PRO A 236 15.08 -22.27 -12.17
CA PRO A 236 14.50 -23.41 -11.48
C PRO A 236 15.53 -24.46 -11.01
N TYR A 237 16.82 -24.31 -11.34
CA TYR A 237 17.83 -25.33 -11.04
C TYR A 237 19.10 -24.88 -10.30
N GLN A 238 19.27 -23.63 -9.87
CA GLN A 238 20.50 -23.24 -9.15
C GLN A 238 20.25 -22.49 -7.83
N GLU A 239 20.62 -23.15 -6.73
CA GLU A 239 20.63 -22.60 -5.38
C GLU A 239 21.67 -21.48 -5.22
N ARG A 240 21.18 -20.36 -4.65
CA ARG A 240 21.88 -19.29 -3.92
C ARG A 240 23.42 -19.25 -3.96
N LYS A 241 23.96 -18.16 -4.49
CA LYS A 241 25.15 -17.51 -3.90
C LYS A 241 24.77 -16.11 -3.42
N MET A 242 24.50 -15.99 -2.11
CA MET A 242 24.59 -14.70 -1.41
C MET A 242 26.07 -14.36 -1.27
N THR A 243 26.54 -13.32 -1.96
CA THR A 243 27.81 -12.66 -1.65
C THR A 243 27.58 -11.68 -0.51
N ASN A 244 28.31 -11.90 0.60
CA ASN A 244 28.51 -11.06 1.80
C ASN A 244 27.29 -10.42 2.52
N PRO A 245 27.06 -10.73 3.81
CA PRO A 245 25.98 -10.11 4.61
C PRO A 245 26.19 -8.63 4.96
N ASN A 246 27.35 -8.03 4.63
CA ASN A 246 27.64 -6.60 4.86
C ASN A 246 27.51 -5.73 3.60
N ASP A 247 27.34 -6.33 2.41
CA ASP A 247 27.05 -5.60 1.17
C ASP A 247 25.54 -5.59 0.97
N SER A 248 24.83 -4.76 1.73
CA SER A 248 23.42 -4.57 1.43
C SER A 248 23.30 -3.86 0.08
N ASN A 249 22.94 -4.59 -0.98
CA ASN A 249 22.51 -4.04 -2.29
C ASN A 249 21.23 -3.18 -2.19
N THR A 250 20.86 -2.77 -0.98
CA THR A 250 19.65 -2.06 -0.58
C THR A 250 20.01 -0.63 -0.22
N TYR A 251 19.42 0.34 -0.92
CA TYR A 251 19.58 1.76 -0.65
C TYR A 251 18.26 2.39 -0.26
N GLU A 252 18.17 2.98 0.93
CA GLU A 252 16.92 3.49 1.49
C GLU A 252 16.97 4.97 1.88
N THR A 253 15.89 5.71 1.63
CA THR A 253 15.78 7.12 1.99
C THR A 253 14.31 7.58 2.09
N ASN A 254 14.04 8.53 2.98
CA ASN A 254 12.70 9.04 3.25
C ASN A 254 12.47 10.38 2.57
N TYR A 255 11.29 10.55 1.97
CA TYR A 255 10.87 11.73 1.24
C TYR A 255 9.53 12.26 1.68
N THR A 256 9.34 13.54 1.41
CA THR A 256 8.07 14.23 1.54
C THR A 256 7.94 15.21 0.38
N ASP A 257 7.05 14.90 -0.56
CA ASP A 257 6.63 15.82 -1.61
C ASP A 257 5.66 16.84 -1.02
N VAL A 258 5.80 18.10 -1.41
CA VAL A 258 4.84 19.15 -1.15
C VAL A 258 4.62 19.85 -2.49
N HIS A 259 3.38 19.85 -2.99
CA HIS A 259 2.95 20.47 -4.26
C HIS A 259 3.11 19.62 -5.54
N GLY A 260 3.43 18.32 -5.45
CA GLY A 260 3.71 17.53 -6.65
C GLY A 260 5.00 17.96 -7.35
N LEU A 261 5.81 18.77 -6.64
CA LEU A 261 7.10 19.29 -7.05
C LEU A 261 8.13 18.59 -6.16
N CYS A 262 8.26 17.28 -6.35
CA CYS A 262 9.24 16.48 -5.61
C CYS A 262 10.64 17.09 -5.75
N ARG A 263 11.37 17.21 -4.63
CA ARG A 263 12.82 17.34 -4.70
C ARG A 263 13.37 16.01 -5.21
N PRO A 264 14.11 15.99 -6.33
CA PRO A 264 14.63 14.74 -6.87
C PRO A 264 15.63 14.11 -5.88
N TYR A 265 15.45 12.82 -5.61
CA TYR A 265 16.47 11.97 -5.00
C TYR A 265 17.64 11.87 -5.95
N ARG A 266 18.82 12.27 -5.48
CA ARG A 266 20.08 12.06 -6.17
C ARG A 266 20.59 10.65 -5.87
N ILE A 267 20.68 9.81 -6.90
CA ILE A 267 21.32 8.50 -6.85
C ILE A 267 22.76 8.65 -7.35
N ASP A 268 23.70 8.73 -6.42
CA ASP A 268 25.14 8.86 -6.71
C ASP A 268 25.83 7.55 -7.06
N ARG A 269 25.16 6.41 -6.82
CA ARG A 269 25.70 5.06 -7.03
C ARG A 269 25.55 4.57 -8.47
N VAL A 270 25.82 5.44 -9.43
CA VAL A 270 25.72 5.13 -10.88
C VAL A 270 26.53 3.88 -11.21
N ARG A 271 27.79 3.81 -10.77
CA ARG A 271 28.67 2.66 -11.09
C ARG A 271 28.13 1.31 -10.65
N GLU A 272 27.50 1.25 -9.48
CA GLU A 272 26.93 0.00 -8.94
C GLU A 272 25.69 -0.42 -9.72
N LEU A 273 24.83 0.53 -10.11
CA LEU A 273 23.69 0.25 -11.00
C LEU A 273 24.12 -0.19 -12.40
N LEU A 274 25.25 0.33 -12.90
CA LEU A 274 25.83 -0.09 -14.18
C LEU A 274 26.43 -1.50 -14.11
N GLN A 275 26.94 -1.92 -12.95
CA GLN A 275 27.45 -3.28 -12.74
C GLN A 275 26.35 -4.35 -12.75
N THR A 276 25.08 -3.97 -12.49
CA THR A 276 23.94 -4.90 -12.54
C THR A 276 23.18 -4.83 -13.86
N ASP A 277 23.87 -4.54 -14.97
CA ASP A 277 23.29 -4.32 -16.31
C ASP A 277 22.15 -3.28 -16.32
N GLY A 278 22.12 -2.36 -15.35
CA GLY A 278 21.04 -1.39 -15.20
C GLY A 278 19.72 -1.96 -14.70
N LYS A 279 19.67 -3.22 -14.26
CA LYS A 279 18.47 -3.86 -13.71
C LYS A 279 18.42 -3.76 -12.18
N PHE A 280 17.30 -3.29 -11.64
CA PHE A 280 17.06 -3.25 -10.19
C PHE A 280 15.57 -3.32 -9.84
N THR A 281 15.27 -3.71 -8.60
CA THR A 281 13.93 -3.60 -8.03
C THR A 281 13.79 -2.28 -7.31
N LEU A 282 12.80 -1.49 -7.71
CA LEU A 282 12.38 -0.28 -7.03
C LEU A 282 11.20 -0.61 -6.11
N THR A 283 11.34 -0.31 -4.82
CA THR A 283 10.27 -0.37 -3.84
C THR A 283 10.01 1.02 -3.29
N VAL A 284 8.77 1.48 -3.36
CA VAL A 284 8.31 2.75 -2.79
C VAL A 284 7.30 2.44 -1.70
N GLU A 285 7.71 2.54 -0.44
CA GLU A 285 6.81 2.40 0.69
C GLU A 285 6.07 3.72 0.93
N LEU A 286 4.74 3.67 0.80
CA LEU A 286 3.85 4.81 0.88
C LEU A 286 3.43 5.03 2.34
N LYS A 287 3.76 6.19 2.89
CA LYS A 287 3.51 6.52 4.30
C LYS A 287 2.22 7.33 4.47
N ASP A 288 2.08 8.44 3.75
CA ASP A 288 0.89 9.27 3.86
C ASP A 288 0.70 10.15 2.63
N ALA A 289 -0.53 10.50 2.32
CA ALA A 289 -0.91 11.43 1.26
C ALA A 289 -1.99 12.38 1.78
N VAL A 290 -1.64 13.65 1.98
CA VAL A 290 -2.55 14.65 2.57
C VAL A 290 -2.81 15.78 1.59
N SER A 291 -4.08 15.97 1.21
CA SER A 291 -4.51 17.20 0.52
C SER A 291 -4.53 18.36 1.51
N LYS A 292 -3.86 19.47 1.18
CA LYS A 292 -3.76 20.63 2.09
C LYS A 292 -5.12 21.32 2.36
N TYR A 293 -6.10 21.21 1.46
CA TYR A 293 -7.42 21.84 1.61
C TYR A 293 -8.24 21.31 2.79
N LEU A 294 -8.02 20.05 3.21
CA LEU A 294 -8.76 19.45 4.33
C LEU A 294 -8.32 19.99 5.71
N LYS A 295 -7.11 20.57 5.81
CA LYS A 295 -6.63 21.17 7.06
C LYS A 295 -7.23 22.55 7.33
N GLU A 296 -7.57 23.30 6.28
CA GLU A 296 -8.12 24.66 6.44
C GLU A 296 -9.59 24.66 6.84
N LYS A 297 -10.41 23.71 6.37
CA LYS A 297 -11.80 23.58 6.83
C LYS A 297 -11.95 23.28 8.33
N LYS A 298 -10.97 22.65 8.97
CA LYS A 298 -10.98 22.43 10.43
C LYS A 298 -10.67 23.70 11.24
N LYS A 299 -10.17 24.78 10.62
CA LYS A 299 -9.96 26.06 11.31
C LYS A 299 -11.18 26.99 11.29
N PHE A 300 -12.18 26.71 10.46
CA PHE A 300 -13.40 27.52 10.34
C PHE A 300 -14.63 26.94 11.07
N LEU A 301 -14.42 25.94 11.94
CA LEU A 301 -15.45 25.30 12.77
C LEU A 301 -15.05 25.29 14.26
N LYS A 302 -14.47 26.40 14.75
CA LYS A 302 -14.40 26.71 16.17
C LYS A 302 -15.22 27.96 16.46
#